data_AF-A0A6G9D2R9-F1
#
_entry.id   AF-A0A6G9D2R9-F1
#
_cell.length_a   1.000
_cell.length_b   1.000
_cell.length_c   1.000
_cell.angle_alpha   90.00
_cell.angle_beta   90.00
_cell.angle_gamma   90.00
#
_symmetry.space_group_name_H-M   'P 1'
#
loop_
_entity.id
_entity.type
_entity.pdbx_description
1 polymer ?
#
loop_
_entity_poly.entity_id
_entity_poly.type
_entity_poly.pdbx_seq_one_letter_code
_entity_poly.pdbx_strand_id
1 'polypeptide(L)'
;MSAMADCTPEELGKMAAINEGKRATYHEATKEDLDWLVRMFAEAAGRVKAAGGDAVEIHCAHNYVLGAFLSRYTNQRSDEYGGSMENRARLACEVIRAVKEEVGGALAVIVRLAGQEYGETDGLTVDEAAAAAKMFEEAGADAIHVTGTALNAFANFTDGPLPDKVGYYTDNATRIKQAISIPVITVGRMLPEVGEKMIAEGRTDFAAMGRQLLADPQLVNKLKDGVPERVRPCINCYVCVQENFWDETPLCAVNPALGNEALLPFVRTSTPKHVVVVGAGPGGLETARVAAERGHRVTVLDKSDRLGGTLWFSSLTTPDNGRLLSWLKVEIERLGVDVRLKTEASVASIRALNPDAVVVATGAVRERPSVPGGDLPHVHTGDSLRALMTGAGDVSQVPPFLRTMAKLGKLSGITKSPAAIRAVTRKFLPMGKDVVVIGGSLVGLELAEFLAERGRNVTLIEEGQQLGIPMAMPRRWTAVRHAKHVGVDIHRNSTVQRITKEHVEFRSGDKTRTAPADMVVVASGVSAQAPLADSLIGVVSDVHVVGDAVNVDYIEGAMHTAWKVAMDL
;
A
#
# COMPACT_ATOMS: atom_id res chain seq x y z
N MET A 1 16.01 10.19 12.47
CA MET A 1 15.48 11.56 12.25
C MET A 1 15.24 11.91 10.79
N SER A 2 15.85 11.23 9.80
CA SER A 2 15.62 11.54 8.37
C SER A 2 14.17 11.33 7.90
N ALA A 3 13.47 10.30 8.39
CA ALA A 3 12.07 10.02 8.00
C ALA A 3 11.09 11.14 8.37
N MET A 4 11.33 11.84 9.48
CA MET A 4 10.50 12.98 9.91
C MET A 4 10.56 14.17 8.94
N ALA A 5 11.64 14.29 8.15
CA ALA A 5 11.77 15.35 7.16
C ALA A 5 10.74 15.24 6.01
N ASP A 6 10.10 14.08 5.87
CA ASP A 6 9.05 13.80 4.90
C ASP A 6 7.66 13.80 5.53
N CYS A 7 7.53 14.15 6.81
CA CYS A 7 6.23 14.42 7.43
C CYS A 7 5.81 15.86 7.19
N THR A 8 4.53 16.06 6.91
CA THR A 8 3.89 17.37 6.86
C THR A 8 3.73 17.95 8.27
N PRO A 9 3.60 19.28 8.41
CA PRO A 9 3.32 19.90 9.69
C PRO A 9 2.05 19.35 10.37
N GLU A 10 1.02 19.03 9.59
CA GLU A 10 -0.22 18.46 10.11
C GLU A 10 0.00 17.06 10.71
N GLU A 11 0.69 16.17 9.97
CA GLU A 11 1.01 14.82 10.46
C GLU A 11 1.86 14.86 11.72
N LEU A 12 2.85 15.77 11.78
CA LEU A 12 3.67 15.97 12.98
C LEU A 12 2.82 16.47 14.15
N GLY A 13 1.87 17.37 13.89
CA GLY A 13 0.91 17.87 14.88
C GLY A 13 0.04 16.74 15.44
N LYS A 14 -0.54 15.89 14.58
CA LYS A 14 -1.33 14.72 14.98
C LYS A 14 -0.53 13.74 15.84
N MET A 15 0.69 13.38 15.41
CA MET A 15 1.56 12.49 16.20
C MET A 15 1.96 13.10 17.55
N ALA A 16 2.18 14.41 17.61
CA ALA A 16 2.53 15.10 18.87
C ALA A 16 1.34 15.16 19.84
N ALA A 17 0.12 15.28 19.31
CA ALA A 17 -1.11 15.35 20.11
C ALA A 17 -1.35 14.07 20.93
N ILE A 18 -1.01 12.90 20.39
CA ILE A 18 -1.18 11.59 21.07
C ILE A 18 -0.49 11.56 22.44
N ASN A 19 0.70 12.17 22.54
CA ASN A 19 1.47 12.17 23.78
C ASN A 19 1.33 13.48 24.57
N GLU A 20 0.42 14.38 24.18
CA GLU A 20 0.28 15.73 24.76
C GLU A 20 1.62 16.49 24.84
N GLY A 21 2.53 16.24 23.89
CA GLY A 21 3.89 16.80 23.91
C GLY A 21 4.82 16.28 25.02
N LYS A 22 4.41 15.28 25.80
CA LYS A 22 5.23 14.68 26.87
C LYS A 22 6.29 13.77 26.26
N ARG A 23 7.49 13.79 26.87
CA ARG A 23 8.53 12.79 26.59
C ARG A 23 8.31 11.58 27.47
N ALA A 24 8.40 10.39 26.89
CA ALA A 24 8.40 9.15 27.66
C ALA A 24 9.59 9.13 28.63
N THR A 25 9.31 8.80 29.89
CA THR A 25 10.31 8.45 30.90
C THR A 25 10.11 6.99 31.27
N TYR A 26 11.20 6.26 31.43
CA TYR A 26 11.16 4.82 31.72
C TYR A 26 11.56 4.57 33.17
N HIS A 27 10.81 3.69 33.84
CA HIS A 27 11.16 3.12 35.13
C HIS A 27 11.69 1.71 34.89
N GLU A 28 12.87 1.38 35.43
CA GLU A 28 13.34 0.00 35.39
C GLU A 28 12.49 -0.83 36.35
N ALA A 29 11.75 -1.80 35.80
CA ALA A 29 10.79 -2.60 36.56
C ALA A 29 11.48 -3.36 37.71
N THR A 30 10.94 -3.22 38.93
CA THR A 30 11.33 -4.02 40.08
C THR A 30 10.66 -5.40 40.06
N LYS A 31 11.04 -6.29 40.97
CA LYS A 31 10.38 -7.59 41.11
C LYS A 31 8.88 -7.43 41.41
N GLU A 32 8.51 -6.46 42.24
CA GLU A 32 7.11 -6.15 42.57
C GLU A 32 6.32 -5.67 41.34
N ASP A 33 6.94 -4.86 40.47
CA ASP A 33 6.33 -4.43 39.20
C ASP A 33 6.09 -5.63 38.26
N LEU A 34 7.05 -6.56 38.20
CA LEU A 34 6.93 -7.78 37.40
C LEU A 34 5.83 -8.71 37.92
N ASP A 35 5.76 -8.90 39.24
CA ASP A 35 4.70 -9.71 39.88
C ASP A 35 3.32 -9.05 39.69
N TRP A 36 3.25 -7.72 39.77
CA TRP A 36 2.04 -6.96 39.41
C TRP A 36 1.66 -7.17 37.95
N LEU A 37 2.62 -7.10 37.02
CA LEU A 37 2.38 -7.28 35.60
C LEU A 37 1.82 -8.67 35.30
N VAL A 38 2.42 -9.73 35.85
CA VAL A 38 1.95 -11.12 35.71
C VAL A 38 0.49 -11.25 36.15
N ARG A 39 0.15 -10.69 37.32
CA ARG A 39 -1.24 -10.68 37.81
C ARG A 39 -2.18 -9.93 36.87
N MET A 40 -1.78 -8.79 36.33
CA MET A 40 -2.60 -8.00 35.39
C MET A 40 -2.92 -8.76 34.11
N PHE A 41 -1.95 -9.51 33.55
CA PHE A 41 -2.22 -10.37 32.39
C PHE A 41 -3.22 -11.48 32.71
N ALA A 42 -3.06 -12.17 33.85
CA ALA A 42 -4.00 -13.21 34.28
C ALA A 42 -5.41 -12.64 34.46
N GLU A 43 -5.57 -11.57 35.25
CA GLU A 43 -6.88 -10.94 35.45
C GLU A 43 -7.51 -10.46 34.13
N ALA A 44 -6.72 -9.93 33.19
CA ALA A 44 -7.22 -9.55 31.87
C ALA A 44 -7.76 -10.76 31.09
N ALA A 45 -7.07 -11.90 31.14
CA ALA A 45 -7.54 -13.13 30.53
C ALA A 45 -8.82 -13.68 31.21
N GLY A 46 -8.92 -13.56 32.54
CA GLY A 46 -10.15 -13.87 33.28
C GLY A 46 -11.35 -13.04 32.82
N ARG A 47 -11.14 -11.74 32.49
CA ARG A 47 -12.19 -10.88 31.90
C ARG A 47 -12.59 -11.34 30.51
N VAL A 48 -11.65 -11.77 29.65
CA VAL A 48 -11.95 -12.32 28.32
C VAL A 48 -12.77 -13.62 28.43
N LYS A 49 -12.40 -14.49 29.38
CA LYS A 49 -13.15 -15.73 29.68
C LYS A 49 -14.58 -15.41 30.13
N ALA A 50 -14.75 -14.45 31.04
CA ALA A 50 -16.07 -14.03 31.50
C ALA A 50 -16.93 -13.41 30.38
N ALA A 51 -16.31 -12.77 29.40
CA ALA A 51 -16.97 -12.23 28.20
C ALA A 51 -17.34 -13.32 27.16
N GLY A 52 -16.93 -14.58 27.37
CA GLY A 52 -17.21 -15.69 26.46
C GLY A 52 -16.32 -15.76 25.23
N GLY A 53 -15.08 -15.25 25.31
CA GLY A 53 -14.09 -15.45 24.25
C GLY A 53 -13.68 -16.93 24.10
N ASP A 54 -13.00 -17.26 23.00
CA ASP A 54 -12.46 -18.60 22.73
C ASP A 54 -10.93 -18.68 22.91
N ALA A 55 -10.24 -17.55 22.84
CA ALA A 55 -8.79 -17.47 22.92
C ALA A 55 -8.30 -16.13 23.45
N VAL A 56 -7.09 -16.11 23.99
CA VAL A 56 -6.30 -14.92 24.31
C VAL A 56 -4.95 -14.98 23.59
N GLU A 57 -4.47 -13.84 23.09
CA GLU A 57 -3.13 -13.72 22.49
C GLU A 57 -2.22 -12.90 23.41
N ILE A 58 -1.19 -13.54 23.97
CA ILE A 58 -0.14 -12.90 24.76
C ILE A 58 0.92 -12.34 23.81
N HIS A 59 1.16 -11.03 23.89
CA HIS A 59 2.00 -10.32 22.93
C HIS A 59 3.47 -10.24 23.36
N CYS A 60 4.31 -11.12 22.81
CA CYS A 60 5.76 -11.20 23.04
C CYS A 60 6.56 -10.70 21.82
N ALA A 61 6.17 -9.56 21.25
CA ALA A 61 6.77 -9.01 20.03
C ALA A 61 6.67 -7.47 19.96
N HIS A 62 7.17 -6.90 18.86
CA HIS A 62 7.07 -5.49 18.46
C HIS A 62 7.50 -4.48 19.53
N ASN A 63 8.50 -4.83 20.34
CA ASN A 63 9.04 -3.99 21.41
C ASN A 63 8.03 -3.61 22.53
N TYR A 64 6.92 -4.36 22.65
CA TYR A 64 6.09 -4.32 23.85
C TYR A 64 6.79 -5.02 25.01
N VAL A 65 6.29 -4.85 26.23
CA VAL A 65 6.97 -5.24 27.48
C VAL A 65 7.60 -6.64 27.44
N LEU A 66 6.86 -7.68 27.02
CA LEU A 66 7.40 -9.04 26.98
C LEU A 66 8.43 -9.25 25.85
N GLY A 67 8.22 -8.60 24.69
CA GLY A 67 9.20 -8.61 23.61
C GLY A 67 10.50 -7.88 23.99
N ALA A 68 10.39 -6.78 24.73
CA ALA A 68 11.53 -6.02 25.22
C ALA A 68 12.39 -6.82 26.23
N PHE A 69 11.78 -7.69 27.04
CA PHE A 69 12.52 -8.61 27.91
C PHE A 69 13.25 -9.71 27.11
N LEU A 70 12.69 -10.19 26.00
CA LEU A 70 13.30 -11.23 25.16
C LEU A 70 14.55 -10.75 24.40
N SER A 71 14.55 -9.49 23.98
CA SER A 71 15.63 -8.91 23.18
C SER A 71 16.90 -8.66 24.00
N ARG A 72 18.06 -9.05 23.46
CA ARG A 72 19.37 -8.71 24.04
C ARG A 72 19.70 -7.22 23.90
N TYR A 73 19.09 -6.54 22.92
CA TYR A 73 19.30 -5.13 22.70
C TYR A 73 18.65 -4.27 23.78
N THR A 74 17.37 -4.54 24.11
CA THR A 74 16.62 -3.74 25.10
C THR A 74 16.76 -4.24 26.53
N ASN A 75 16.95 -5.55 26.74
CA ASN A 75 17.12 -6.11 28.07
C ASN A 75 18.60 -6.27 28.43
N GLN A 76 19.11 -5.27 29.15
CA GLN A 76 20.49 -5.25 29.66
C GLN A 76 20.59 -5.59 31.15
N ARG A 77 19.54 -6.21 31.72
CA ARG A 77 19.52 -6.58 33.14
C ARG A 77 20.57 -7.63 33.45
N SER A 78 21.03 -7.63 34.70
CA SER A 78 21.99 -8.59 35.26
C SER A 78 21.37 -9.54 36.29
N ASP A 79 20.08 -9.38 36.59
CA ASP A 79 19.32 -10.25 37.49
C ASP A 79 18.77 -11.49 36.78
N GLU A 80 17.89 -12.25 37.44
CA GLU A 80 17.29 -13.47 36.89
C GLU A 80 16.35 -13.25 35.69
N TYR A 81 16.10 -12.00 35.29
CA TYR A 81 15.31 -11.63 34.12
C TYR A 81 16.16 -11.15 32.94
N GLY A 82 17.50 -11.11 33.07
CA GLY A 82 18.44 -10.70 32.02
C GLY A 82 19.54 -11.73 31.72
N GLY A 83 20.35 -11.44 30.71
CA GLY A 83 21.46 -12.33 30.31
C GLY A 83 21.02 -13.49 29.43
N SER A 84 20.90 -14.70 29.98
CA SER A 84 20.64 -15.92 29.18
C SER A 84 19.24 -15.93 28.54
N MET A 85 19.03 -16.78 27.54
CA MET A 85 17.71 -16.90 26.89
C MET A 85 16.62 -17.33 27.89
N GLU A 86 16.94 -18.25 28.82
CA GLU A 86 16.04 -18.72 29.87
C GLU A 86 15.60 -17.57 30.79
N ASN A 87 16.55 -16.72 31.20
CA ASN A 87 16.26 -15.57 32.05
C ASN A 87 15.43 -14.52 31.31
N ARG A 88 15.79 -14.19 30.07
CA ARG A 88 15.06 -13.24 29.24
C ARG A 88 13.63 -13.70 28.90
N ALA A 89 13.42 -15.01 28.77
CA ALA A 89 12.10 -15.61 28.55
C ALA A 89 11.27 -15.77 29.84
N ARG A 90 11.90 -15.67 31.02
CA ARG A 90 11.29 -15.97 32.32
C ARG A 90 9.97 -15.25 32.55
N LEU A 91 9.95 -13.93 32.34
CA LEU A 91 8.75 -13.11 32.54
C LEU A 91 7.59 -13.56 31.64
N ALA A 92 7.87 -13.82 30.36
CA ALA A 92 6.85 -14.32 29.43
C ALA A 92 6.34 -15.70 29.86
N CYS A 93 7.21 -16.61 30.30
CA CYS A 93 6.80 -17.91 30.84
C CYS A 93 5.95 -17.79 32.12
N GLU A 94 6.27 -16.85 33.02
CA GLU A 94 5.48 -16.56 34.22
C GLU A 94 4.08 -16.05 33.84
N VAL A 95 3.99 -15.13 32.88
CA VAL A 95 2.72 -14.63 32.34
C VAL A 95 1.90 -15.76 31.70
N ILE A 96 2.50 -16.60 30.85
CA ILE A 96 1.81 -17.71 30.18
C ILE A 96 1.22 -18.68 31.21
N ARG A 97 1.99 -19.07 32.23
CA ARG A 97 1.50 -19.96 33.29
C ARG A 97 0.34 -19.35 34.07
N ALA A 98 0.47 -18.09 34.49
CA ALA A 98 -0.58 -17.42 35.26
C ALA A 98 -1.87 -17.25 34.45
N VAL A 99 -1.76 -16.90 33.17
CA VAL A 99 -2.90 -16.83 32.25
C VAL A 99 -3.54 -18.21 32.06
N LYS A 100 -2.72 -19.26 31.83
CA LYS A 100 -3.21 -20.63 31.65
C LYS A 100 -3.92 -21.16 32.90
N GLU A 101 -3.42 -20.84 34.08
CA GLU A 101 -4.05 -21.18 35.37
C GLU A 101 -5.42 -20.50 35.54
N GLU A 102 -5.50 -19.19 35.26
CA GLU A 102 -6.75 -18.42 35.38
C GLU A 102 -7.85 -18.92 34.41
N VAL A 103 -7.48 -19.16 33.15
CA VAL A 103 -8.46 -19.50 32.11
C VAL A 103 -8.76 -21.00 32.08
N GLY A 104 -7.80 -21.84 32.48
CA GLY A 104 -7.88 -23.30 32.38
C GLY A 104 -8.01 -23.76 30.92
N GLY A 105 -8.82 -24.79 30.69
CA GLY A 105 -9.14 -25.26 29.33
C GLY A 105 -10.22 -24.45 28.61
N ALA A 106 -10.71 -23.34 29.19
CA ALA A 106 -11.81 -22.57 28.60
C ALA A 106 -11.38 -21.67 27.43
N LEU A 107 -10.13 -21.18 27.46
CA LEU A 107 -9.55 -20.36 26.39
C LEU A 107 -8.28 -21.01 25.86
N ALA A 108 -8.05 -20.92 24.55
CA ALA A 108 -6.73 -21.16 23.99
C ALA A 108 -5.78 -19.98 24.32
N VAL A 109 -4.55 -20.30 24.73
CA VAL A 109 -3.49 -19.33 25.03
C VAL A 109 -2.51 -19.30 23.87
N ILE A 110 -2.65 -18.29 23.01
CA ILE A 110 -1.78 -18.06 21.86
C ILE A 110 -0.65 -17.11 22.30
N VAL A 111 0.59 -17.38 21.90
CA VAL A 111 1.71 -16.46 22.14
C VAL A 111 2.20 -15.89 20.83
N ARG A 112 2.15 -14.57 20.67
CA ARG A 112 2.66 -13.88 19.50
C ARG A 112 4.13 -13.52 19.69
N LEU A 113 5.00 -14.19 18.94
CA LEU A 113 6.45 -14.14 19.12
C LEU A 113 7.13 -13.54 17.88
N ALA A 114 8.05 -12.61 18.12
CA ALA A 114 8.96 -12.15 17.09
C ALA A 114 9.91 -13.29 16.68
N GLY A 115 9.81 -13.73 15.43
CA GLY A 115 10.72 -14.73 14.87
C GLY A 115 12.12 -14.19 14.63
N GLN A 116 12.28 -12.86 14.53
CA GLN A 116 13.57 -12.16 14.65
C GLN A 116 13.36 -10.66 14.82
N GLU A 117 14.42 -9.96 15.21
CA GLU A 117 14.54 -8.51 15.21
C GLU A 117 15.35 -8.00 14.01
N TYR A 118 14.79 -7.05 13.28
CA TYR A 118 15.34 -6.51 12.05
C TYR A 118 15.99 -5.14 12.28
N GLY A 119 17.20 -4.98 11.77
CA GLY A 119 17.94 -3.71 11.79
C GLY A 119 18.79 -3.47 13.05
N GLU A 120 18.77 -4.37 14.03
CA GLU A 120 19.55 -4.26 15.27
C GLU A 120 20.71 -5.25 15.28
N THR A 121 21.89 -4.82 15.74
CA THR A 121 23.12 -5.65 15.71
C THR A 121 23.15 -6.76 16.75
N ASP A 122 22.40 -6.60 17.85
CA ASP A 122 22.33 -7.58 18.95
C ASP A 122 20.88 -7.92 19.30
N GLY A 123 20.03 -8.06 18.28
CA GLY A 123 18.62 -8.39 18.45
C GLY A 123 18.34 -9.88 18.66
N LEU A 124 17.07 -10.19 18.91
CA LEU A 124 16.55 -11.56 18.96
C LEU A 124 16.73 -12.26 17.60
N THR A 125 17.43 -13.40 17.60
CA THR A 125 17.62 -14.24 16.41
C THR A 125 16.51 -15.29 16.25
N VAL A 126 16.41 -15.90 15.07
CA VAL A 126 15.42 -16.97 14.82
C VAL A 126 15.66 -18.23 15.65
N ASP A 127 16.91 -18.57 15.95
CA ASP A 127 17.23 -19.71 16.80
C ASP A 127 16.89 -19.46 18.26
N GLU A 128 17.12 -18.23 18.75
CA GLU A 128 16.67 -17.80 20.07
C GLU A 128 15.14 -17.77 20.16
N ALA A 129 14.45 -17.28 19.12
CA ALA A 129 12.99 -17.32 19.05
C ALA A 129 12.47 -18.77 19.08
N ALA A 130 13.11 -19.71 18.38
CA ALA A 130 12.75 -21.12 18.44
C ALA A 130 12.96 -21.71 19.85
N ALA A 131 14.04 -21.33 20.55
CA ALA A 131 14.27 -21.73 21.93
C ALA A 131 13.21 -21.15 22.89
N ALA A 132 12.88 -19.86 22.74
CA ALA A 132 11.82 -19.21 23.51
C ALA A 132 10.45 -19.86 23.26
N ALA A 133 10.11 -20.18 22.01
CA ALA A 133 8.87 -20.87 21.65
C ALA A 133 8.72 -22.20 22.37
N LYS A 134 9.81 -22.98 22.50
CA LYS A 134 9.81 -24.23 23.28
C LYS A 134 9.55 -23.98 24.76
N MET A 135 10.18 -22.96 25.35
CA MET A 135 9.91 -22.57 26.75
C MET A 135 8.46 -22.11 26.95
N PHE A 136 7.86 -21.46 25.95
CA PHE A 136 6.47 -21.02 25.99
C PHE A 136 5.48 -22.19 25.86
N GLU A 137 5.79 -23.16 25.02
CA GLU A 137 5.06 -24.44 24.95
C GLU A 137 5.09 -25.16 26.31
N GLU A 138 6.27 -25.30 26.93
CA GLU A 138 6.43 -25.88 28.27
C GLU A 138 5.70 -25.08 29.36
N ALA A 139 5.53 -23.77 29.18
CA ALA A 139 4.78 -22.90 30.08
C ALA A 139 3.25 -23.00 29.91
N GLY A 140 2.76 -23.66 28.84
CA GLY A 140 1.33 -23.91 28.60
C GLY A 140 0.72 -23.13 27.44
N ALA A 141 1.52 -22.56 26.53
CA ALA A 141 1.01 -22.00 25.28
C ALA A 141 0.36 -23.10 24.42
N ASP A 142 -0.79 -22.81 23.82
CA ASP A 142 -1.51 -23.72 22.92
C ASP A 142 -1.15 -23.49 21.44
N ALA A 143 -0.60 -22.33 21.09
CA ALA A 143 -0.09 -22.02 19.75
C ALA A 143 0.93 -20.87 19.76
N ILE A 144 1.80 -20.82 18.75
CA ILE A 144 2.74 -19.72 18.53
C ILE A 144 2.39 -18.96 17.24
N HIS A 145 2.12 -17.66 17.37
CA HIS A 145 1.90 -16.76 16.24
C HIS A 145 3.18 -15.98 15.90
N VAL A 146 3.78 -16.30 14.77
CA VAL A 146 5.10 -15.78 14.39
C VAL A 146 5.00 -14.47 13.61
N THR A 147 5.68 -13.44 14.11
CA THR A 147 5.80 -12.10 13.52
C THR A 147 7.27 -11.68 13.39
N GLY A 148 7.55 -10.41 13.08
CA GLY A 148 8.88 -9.82 13.15
C GLY A 148 8.87 -8.47 13.86
N THR A 149 9.99 -8.08 14.45
CA THR A 149 10.12 -6.83 15.22
C THR A 149 11.21 -5.95 14.64
N ALA A 150 11.07 -4.63 14.82
CA ALA A 150 12.11 -3.66 14.56
C ALA A 150 11.90 -2.49 15.53
N LEU A 151 12.96 -1.96 16.13
CA LEU A 151 12.84 -1.05 17.28
C LEU A 151 12.57 0.40 16.89
N ASN A 152 12.98 0.80 15.69
CA ASN A 152 12.88 2.18 15.24
C ASN A 152 11.77 2.31 14.18
N ALA A 153 10.56 2.66 14.64
CA ALA A 153 9.42 2.88 13.76
C ALA A 153 9.69 3.92 12.64
N PHE A 154 10.72 4.76 12.78
CA PHE A 154 11.10 5.77 11.78
C PHE A 154 12.25 5.33 10.86
N ALA A 155 12.81 4.15 11.06
CA ALA A 155 13.90 3.62 10.26
C ALA A 155 13.58 2.27 9.65
N ASN A 156 12.96 1.34 10.39
CA ASN A 156 12.84 -0.08 10.02
C ASN A 156 11.41 -0.65 10.24
N PHE A 157 10.39 0.21 10.31
CA PHE A 157 8.99 -0.20 10.53
C PHE A 157 8.44 -1.17 9.49
N THR A 158 8.78 -0.97 8.22
CA THR A 158 8.42 -1.90 7.14
C THR A 158 9.44 -3.01 6.93
N ASP A 159 10.51 -3.06 7.72
CA ASP A 159 11.48 -4.15 7.70
C ASP A 159 11.15 -5.19 8.77
N GLY A 160 10.58 -4.77 9.91
CA GLY A 160 10.06 -5.68 10.93
C GLY A 160 8.54 -5.67 10.94
N PRO A 161 7.87 -4.88 11.82
CA PRO A 161 6.47 -5.08 12.23
C PRO A 161 5.44 -5.17 11.09
N LEU A 162 5.62 -4.40 10.01
CA LEU A 162 4.67 -4.36 8.91
C LEU A 162 5.39 -4.49 7.57
N PRO A 163 5.80 -5.71 7.20
CA PRO A 163 6.67 -5.94 6.07
C PRO A 163 5.95 -5.62 4.77
N ASP A 164 6.71 -5.02 3.86
CA ASP A 164 6.28 -4.78 2.50
C ASP A 164 6.55 -5.98 1.60
N LYS A 165 7.42 -6.93 1.97
CA LYS A 165 7.68 -8.15 1.21
C LYS A 165 6.64 -9.24 1.52
N VAL A 166 6.16 -9.91 0.47
CA VAL A 166 5.21 -11.03 0.56
C VAL A 166 5.84 -12.21 1.29
N GLY A 167 5.12 -12.80 2.24
CA GLY A 167 5.58 -13.98 2.99
C GLY A 167 6.89 -13.72 3.74
N TYR A 168 7.03 -12.56 4.38
CA TYR A 168 8.33 -12.14 4.90
C TYR A 168 8.85 -13.00 6.07
N TYR A 169 7.94 -13.61 6.83
CA TYR A 169 8.30 -14.41 8.01
C TYR A 169 8.16 -15.93 7.80
N THR A 170 7.96 -16.39 6.56
CA THR A 170 7.68 -17.82 6.30
C THR A 170 8.79 -18.75 6.79
N ASP A 171 10.04 -18.31 6.63
CA ASP A 171 11.21 -19.11 7.02
C ASP A 171 11.40 -19.11 8.54
N ASN A 172 11.14 -17.98 9.21
CA ASN A 172 11.12 -17.89 10.67
C ASN A 172 10.07 -18.83 11.27
N ALA A 173 8.86 -18.81 10.71
CA ALA A 173 7.78 -19.67 11.16
C ALA A 173 8.09 -21.15 10.94
N THR A 174 8.70 -21.50 9.79
CA THR A 174 9.15 -22.88 9.51
C THR A 174 10.17 -23.35 10.55
N ARG A 175 11.15 -22.50 10.87
CA ARG A 175 12.20 -22.82 11.85
C ARG A 175 11.65 -23.00 13.27
N ILE A 176 10.68 -22.18 13.67
CA ILE A 176 9.99 -22.29 14.96
C ILE A 176 9.13 -23.55 15.01
N LYS A 177 8.37 -23.85 13.95
CA LYS A 177 7.55 -25.06 13.85
C LYS A 177 8.36 -26.35 13.99
N GLN A 178 9.61 -26.37 13.52
CA GLN A 178 10.50 -27.51 13.69
C GLN A 178 10.96 -27.73 15.14
N ALA A 179 10.80 -26.74 16.03
CA ALA A 179 11.29 -26.78 17.41
C ALA A 179 10.22 -27.13 18.45
N ILE A 180 8.93 -27.08 18.08
CA ILE A 180 7.78 -27.23 18.99
C ILE A 180 6.75 -28.21 18.42
N SER A 181 5.84 -28.69 19.27
CA SER A 181 4.76 -29.62 18.87
C SER A 181 3.39 -28.97 18.74
N ILE A 182 3.17 -27.82 19.38
CA ILE A 182 1.95 -27.02 19.25
C ILE A 182 1.84 -26.30 17.89
N PRO A 183 0.62 -25.96 17.43
CA PRO A 183 0.40 -25.24 16.18
C PRO A 183 1.16 -23.92 16.05
N VAL A 184 1.60 -23.62 14.82
CA VAL A 184 2.22 -22.36 14.41
C VAL A 184 1.29 -21.59 13.46
N ILE A 185 1.08 -20.32 13.79
CA ILE A 185 0.33 -19.35 12.99
C ILE A 185 1.35 -18.41 12.33
N THR A 186 1.26 -18.19 11.01
CA THR A 186 2.22 -17.37 10.27
C THR A 186 1.56 -16.14 9.64
N VAL A 187 2.13 -14.95 9.90
CA VAL A 187 1.82 -13.69 9.21
C VAL A 187 3.03 -13.20 8.40
N GLY A 188 3.02 -11.95 7.93
CA GLY A 188 4.15 -11.33 7.22
C GLY A 188 3.80 -11.01 5.78
N ARG A 189 2.72 -10.24 5.59
CA ARG A 189 2.12 -9.97 4.27
C ARG A 189 1.72 -11.29 3.58
N MET A 190 0.94 -12.08 4.30
CA MET A 190 0.44 -13.36 3.85
C MET A 190 -0.63 -13.16 2.78
N LEU A 191 -0.44 -13.79 1.62
CA LEU A 191 -1.42 -13.87 0.56
C LEU A 191 -2.09 -15.25 0.58
N PRO A 192 -3.33 -15.40 0.09
CA PRO A 192 -4.01 -16.70 0.04
C PRO A 192 -3.15 -17.83 -0.55
N GLU A 193 -2.54 -17.60 -1.71
CA GLU A 193 -1.72 -18.59 -2.40
C GLU A 193 -0.41 -18.93 -1.66
N VAL A 194 0.10 -18.01 -0.85
CA VAL A 194 1.29 -18.26 -0.02
C VAL A 194 0.91 -19.10 1.19
N GLY A 195 -0.21 -18.75 1.84
CA GLY A 195 -0.73 -19.49 2.98
C GLY A 195 -1.07 -20.94 2.60
N GLU A 196 -1.80 -21.12 1.49
CA GLU A 196 -2.15 -22.44 0.95
C GLU A 196 -0.90 -23.30 0.72
N LYS A 197 0.10 -22.74 0.03
CA LYS A 197 1.36 -23.45 -0.23
C LYS A 197 2.07 -23.85 1.06
N MET A 198 2.14 -22.96 2.06
CA MET A 198 2.81 -23.29 3.33
C MET A 198 2.10 -24.39 4.11
N ILE A 199 0.76 -24.37 4.13
CA ILE A 199 -0.03 -25.40 4.81
C ILE A 199 0.17 -26.74 4.11
N ALA A 200 0.06 -26.77 2.79
CA ALA A 200 0.28 -27.98 1.98
C ALA A 200 1.69 -28.58 2.16
N GLU A 201 2.71 -27.74 2.35
CA GLU A 201 4.09 -28.15 2.61
C GLU A 201 4.38 -28.49 4.09
N GLY A 202 3.38 -28.38 4.98
CA GLY A 202 3.56 -28.63 6.43
C GLY A 202 4.45 -27.59 7.14
N ARG A 203 4.62 -26.40 6.55
CA ARG A 203 5.49 -25.32 7.05
C ARG A 203 4.80 -24.37 8.03
N THR A 204 3.47 -24.42 8.11
CA THR A 204 2.62 -23.69 9.05
C THR A 204 1.32 -24.46 9.26
N ASP A 205 0.60 -24.20 10.35
CA ASP A 205 -0.72 -24.79 10.60
C ASP A 205 -1.84 -23.80 10.27
N PHE A 206 -1.61 -22.51 10.49
CA PHE A 206 -2.55 -21.44 10.18
C PHE A 206 -1.87 -20.27 9.46
N ALA A 207 -2.53 -19.76 8.43
CA ALA A 207 -2.11 -18.54 7.74
C ALA A 207 -2.90 -17.34 8.28
N ALA A 208 -2.21 -16.41 8.94
CA ALA A 208 -2.81 -15.18 9.46
C ALA A 208 -2.72 -14.04 8.44
N MET A 209 -3.83 -13.30 8.30
CA MET A 209 -3.96 -12.18 7.37
C MET A 209 -4.55 -10.97 8.11
N GLY A 210 -3.77 -9.92 8.31
CA GLY A 210 -4.28 -8.66 8.86
C GLY A 210 -4.89 -7.77 7.78
N ARG A 211 -4.05 -6.93 7.15
CA ARG A 211 -4.45 -5.95 6.12
C ARG A 211 -5.25 -6.54 4.94
N GLN A 212 -5.03 -7.82 4.61
CA GLN A 212 -5.76 -8.49 3.55
C GLN A 212 -7.25 -8.72 3.93
N LEU A 213 -7.57 -8.98 5.21
CA LEU A 213 -8.96 -9.07 5.67
C LEU A 213 -9.63 -7.69 5.79
N LEU A 214 -8.86 -6.62 6.03
CA LEU A 214 -9.38 -5.25 5.95
C LEU A 214 -9.83 -4.88 4.53
N ALA A 215 -9.10 -5.37 3.53
CA ALA A 215 -9.45 -5.17 2.12
C ALA A 215 -10.66 -6.03 1.71
N ASP A 216 -10.76 -7.27 2.21
CA ASP A 216 -11.86 -8.18 1.92
C ASP A 216 -12.28 -9.03 3.13
N PRO A 217 -13.28 -8.60 3.90
CA PRO A 217 -13.82 -9.38 5.00
C PRO A 217 -14.46 -10.72 4.57
N GLN A 218 -14.81 -10.87 3.28
CA GLN A 218 -15.41 -12.09 2.73
C GLN A 218 -14.36 -13.06 2.14
N LEU A 219 -13.06 -12.79 2.32
CA LEU A 219 -11.97 -13.59 1.76
C LEU A 219 -12.15 -15.08 2.03
N VAL A 220 -12.35 -15.47 3.29
CA VAL A 220 -12.43 -16.89 3.68
C VAL A 220 -13.62 -17.57 3.01
N ASN A 221 -14.78 -16.89 2.97
CA ASN A 221 -15.98 -17.41 2.30
C ASN A 221 -15.73 -17.59 0.79
N LYS A 222 -15.11 -16.61 0.12
CA LYS A 222 -14.80 -16.68 -1.31
C LYS A 222 -13.82 -17.79 -1.65
N LEU A 223 -12.81 -18.02 -0.80
CA LEU A 223 -11.90 -19.15 -0.96
C LEU A 223 -12.64 -20.48 -0.81
N LYS A 224 -13.51 -20.60 0.20
CA LYS A 224 -14.35 -21.79 0.43
C LYS A 224 -15.30 -22.06 -0.74
N ASP A 225 -15.86 -21.01 -1.33
CA ASP A 225 -16.78 -21.07 -2.47
C ASP A 225 -16.06 -21.33 -3.81
N GLY A 226 -14.73 -21.45 -3.81
CA GLY A 226 -13.94 -21.76 -5.02
C GLY A 226 -13.83 -20.60 -6.00
N VAL A 227 -13.93 -19.35 -5.54
CA VAL A 227 -13.85 -18.12 -6.36
C VAL A 227 -12.71 -17.18 -5.92
N PRO A 228 -11.45 -17.65 -5.83
CA PRO A 228 -10.33 -16.87 -5.32
C PRO A 228 -10.05 -15.59 -6.13
N GLU A 229 -10.37 -15.56 -7.42
CA GLU A 229 -10.25 -14.38 -8.28
C GLU A 229 -11.15 -13.21 -7.87
N ARG A 230 -12.18 -13.47 -7.05
CA ARG A 230 -13.09 -12.47 -6.48
C ARG A 230 -12.63 -11.91 -5.13
N VAL A 231 -11.52 -12.41 -4.59
CA VAL A 231 -10.92 -11.86 -3.37
C VAL A 231 -10.33 -10.49 -3.69
N ARG A 232 -10.85 -9.45 -3.04
CA ARG A 232 -10.36 -8.08 -3.20
C ARG A 232 -8.96 -7.99 -2.57
N PRO A 233 -7.91 -7.64 -3.33
CA PRO A 233 -6.56 -7.68 -2.83
C PRO A 233 -6.23 -6.45 -1.97
N CYS A 234 -5.47 -6.65 -0.89
CA CYS A 234 -4.74 -5.55 -0.28
C CYS A 234 -3.62 -5.10 -1.23
N ILE A 235 -3.56 -3.79 -1.50
CA ILE A 235 -2.56 -3.19 -2.40
C ILE A 235 -1.31 -2.67 -1.67
N ASN A 236 -1.14 -3.01 -0.39
CA ASN A 236 0.02 -2.61 0.41
C ASN A 236 0.26 -1.08 0.41
N CYS A 237 -0.81 -0.29 0.51
CA CYS A 237 -0.75 1.18 0.49
C CYS A 237 -0.49 1.81 1.87
N TYR A 238 -0.67 1.06 2.97
CA TYR A 238 -0.46 1.48 4.36
C TYR A 238 -1.40 2.57 4.90
N VAL A 239 -2.45 2.96 4.17
CA VAL A 239 -3.43 3.95 4.67
C VAL A 239 -4.09 3.47 5.97
N CYS A 240 -4.49 2.20 6.03
CA CYS A 240 -4.98 1.54 7.26
C CYS A 240 -4.02 1.58 8.44
N VAL A 241 -2.71 1.67 8.19
CA VAL A 241 -1.68 1.69 9.22
C VAL A 241 -1.40 3.13 9.67
N GLN A 242 -1.49 4.08 8.75
CA GLN A 242 -1.30 5.50 9.04
C GLN A 242 -2.32 6.00 10.06
N GLU A 243 -3.58 5.55 10.00
CA GLU A 243 -4.61 5.94 10.97
C GLU A 243 -4.23 5.59 12.41
N ASN A 244 -3.49 4.50 12.63
CA ASN A 244 -2.99 4.13 13.96
C ASN A 244 -1.98 5.14 14.53
N PHE A 245 -1.30 5.93 13.68
CA PHE A 245 -0.39 7.00 14.13
C PHE A 245 -1.14 8.28 14.51
N TRP A 246 -2.46 8.33 14.29
CA TRP A 246 -3.32 9.47 14.59
C TRP A 246 -4.41 9.16 15.61
N ASP A 247 -4.50 7.89 16.07
CA ASP A 247 -5.61 7.39 16.89
C ASP A 247 -6.98 7.58 16.21
N GLU A 248 -7.01 7.39 14.88
CA GLU A 248 -8.18 7.62 14.03
C GLU A 248 -8.86 6.30 13.59
N THR A 249 -10.06 6.42 13.02
CA THR A 249 -10.82 5.27 12.53
C THR A 249 -10.09 4.60 11.35
N PRO A 250 -9.87 3.26 11.36
CA PRO A 250 -9.17 2.58 10.27
C PRO A 250 -9.84 2.76 8.90
N LEU A 251 -9.05 3.11 7.88
CA LEU A 251 -9.50 3.25 6.49
C LEU A 251 -8.78 2.27 5.54
N CYS A 252 -9.43 1.84 4.46
CA CYS A 252 -8.80 1.06 3.40
C CYS A 252 -8.98 1.70 2.03
N ALA A 253 -7.88 1.90 1.29
CA ALA A 253 -7.91 2.51 -0.04
C ALA A 253 -8.79 1.77 -1.05
N VAL A 254 -8.98 0.46 -0.89
CA VAL A 254 -9.76 -0.39 -1.82
C VAL A 254 -11.06 -0.88 -1.21
N ASN A 255 -11.30 -0.63 0.08
CA ASN A 255 -12.54 -0.99 0.76
C ASN A 255 -13.13 0.23 1.48
N PRO A 256 -13.95 1.04 0.78
CA PRO A 256 -14.57 2.23 1.37
C PRO A 256 -15.52 1.95 2.54
N ALA A 257 -15.94 0.71 2.75
CA ALA A 257 -16.81 0.33 3.87
C ALA A 257 -16.06 -0.01 5.17
N LEU A 258 -14.72 -0.06 5.17
CA LEU A 258 -13.96 -0.35 6.39
C LEU A 258 -14.23 0.74 7.45
N GLY A 259 -14.54 0.31 8.69
CA GLY A 259 -14.88 1.22 9.78
C GLY A 259 -16.37 1.59 9.83
N ASN A 260 -17.16 1.17 8.83
CA ASN A 260 -18.62 1.26 8.87
C ASN A 260 -19.25 0.10 8.07
N GLU A 261 -19.19 -1.10 8.66
CA GLU A 261 -19.61 -2.35 8.04
C GLU A 261 -21.13 -2.37 7.74
N ALA A 262 -21.92 -1.52 8.40
CA ALA A 262 -23.36 -1.39 8.15
C ALA A 262 -23.70 -0.89 6.72
N LEU A 263 -22.71 -0.37 6.00
CA LEU A 263 -22.85 -0.02 4.57
C LEU A 263 -22.92 -1.24 3.65
N LEU A 264 -22.73 -2.46 4.18
CA LEU A 264 -22.77 -3.72 3.44
C LEU A 264 -23.71 -4.76 4.09
N PRO A 265 -24.32 -5.66 3.30
CA PRO A 265 -24.28 -5.74 1.83
C PRO A 265 -25.08 -4.61 1.17
N PHE A 266 -24.85 -4.36 -0.11
CA PHE A 266 -25.61 -3.34 -0.85
C PHE A 266 -27.10 -3.70 -0.95
N VAL A 267 -27.95 -2.72 -0.68
CA VAL A 267 -29.38 -2.80 -0.97
C VAL A 267 -29.60 -2.48 -2.44
N ARG A 268 -30.28 -3.37 -3.17
CA ARG A 268 -30.65 -3.13 -4.58
C ARG A 268 -31.71 -2.03 -4.67
N THR A 269 -31.57 -1.16 -5.66
CA THR A 269 -32.55 -0.09 -5.92
C THR A 269 -33.86 -0.65 -6.45
N SER A 270 -34.97 -0.02 -6.09
CA SER A 270 -36.29 -0.26 -6.68
C SER A 270 -36.53 0.53 -7.97
N THR A 271 -35.67 1.49 -8.29
CA THR A 271 -35.73 2.34 -9.49
C THR A 271 -34.42 2.25 -10.29
N PRO A 272 -34.20 1.14 -11.03
CA PRO A 272 -32.98 0.98 -11.83
C PRO A 272 -32.84 2.10 -12.87
N LYS A 273 -31.62 2.63 -12.97
CA LYS A 273 -31.21 3.65 -13.96
C LYS A 273 -30.26 3.02 -14.99
N HIS A 274 -30.18 3.62 -16.18
CA HIS A 274 -29.06 3.47 -17.08
C HIS A 274 -27.97 4.49 -16.75
N VAL A 275 -26.85 3.99 -16.23
CA VAL A 275 -25.70 4.78 -15.83
C VAL A 275 -24.60 4.62 -16.89
N VAL A 276 -24.17 5.74 -17.48
CA VAL A 276 -23.00 5.77 -18.37
C VAL A 276 -21.79 6.28 -17.59
N VAL A 277 -20.75 5.45 -17.50
CA VAL A 277 -19.49 5.80 -16.84
C VAL A 277 -18.44 6.11 -17.91
N VAL A 278 -17.82 7.27 -17.84
CA VAL A 278 -16.78 7.70 -18.80
C VAL A 278 -15.40 7.59 -18.17
N GLY A 279 -14.60 6.65 -18.67
CA GLY A 279 -13.27 6.32 -18.17
C GLY A 279 -13.27 5.02 -17.38
N ALA A 280 -12.42 4.08 -17.79
CA ALA A 280 -12.24 2.78 -17.16
C ALA A 280 -10.99 2.73 -16.27
N GLY A 281 -10.70 3.84 -15.58
CA GLY A 281 -9.75 3.89 -14.47
C GLY A 281 -10.36 3.31 -13.18
N PRO A 282 -9.62 3.33 -12.05
CA PRO A 282 -10.11 2.77 -10.78
C PRO A 282 -11.46 3.38 -10.35
N GLY A 283 -11.61 4.71 -10.43
CA GLY A 283 -12.88 5.36 -10.06
C GLY A 283 -14.05 4.97 -10.96
N GLY A 284 -13.83 4.86 -12.27
CA GLY A 284 -14.90 4.44 -13.19
C GLY A 284 -15.27 2.97 -13.05
N LEU A 285 -14.28 2.09 -12.89
CA LEU A 285 -14.52 0.66 -12.67
C LEU A 285 -15.21 0.41 -11.32
N GLU A 286 -14.83 1.13 -10.27
CA GLU A 286 -15.50 1.00 -8.97
C GLU A 286 -16.92 1.57 -9.00
N THR A 287 -17.15 2.70 -9.67
CA THR A 287 -18.49 3.25 -9.89
C THR A 287 -19.37 2.22 -10.59
N ALA A 288 -18.86 1.63 -11.69
CA ALA A 288 -19.59 0.64 -12.46
C ALA A 288 -19.90 -0.61 -11.65
N ARG A 289 -18.94 -1.09 -10.85
CA ARG A 289 -19.11 -2.24 -9.96
C ARG A 289 -20.19 -1.99 -8.91
N VAL A 290 -20.11 -0.87 -8.19
CA VAL A 290 -21.08 -0.55 -7.11
C VAL A 290 -22.47 -0.27 -7.69
N ALA A 291 -22.58 0.49 -8.78
CA ALA A 291 -23.87 0.76 -9.43
C ALA A 291 -24.53 -0.53 -9.96
N ALA A 292 -23.75 -1.45 -10.56
CA ALA A 292 -24.29 -2.72 -11.02
C ALA A 292 -24.70 -3.65 -9.86
N GLU A 293 -23.94 -3.68 -8.75
CA GLU A 293 -24.33 -4.41 -7.53
C GLU A 293 -25.66 -3.90 -6.95
N ARG A 294 -25.86 -2.58 -6.98
CA ARG A 294 -27.13 -1.93 -6.59
C ARG A 294 -28.26 -2.15 -7.60
N GLY A 295 -27.97 -2.72 -8.77
CA GLY A 295 -28.97 -3.14 -9.75
C GLY A 295 -29.22 -2.18 -10.90
N HIS A 296 -28.39 -1.16 -11.08
CA HIS A 296 -28.45 -0.29 -12.26
C HIS A 296 -27.91 -1.00 -13.51
N ARG A 297 -28.39 -0.59 -14.69
CA ARG A 297 -27.76 -0.97 -15.97
C ARG A 297 -26.58 -0.04 -16.21
N VAL A 298 -25.39 -0.59 -16.44
CA VAL A 298 -24.17 0.22 -16.56
C VAL A 298 -23.51 0.03 -17.93
N THR A 299 -23.11 1.15 -18.55
CA THR A 299 -22.23 1.16 -19.73
C THR A 299 -20.97 1.95 -19.40
N VAL A 300 -19.79 1.36 -19.62
CA VAL A 300 -18.48 2.02 -19.45
C VAL A 300 -17.90 2.36 -20.82
N LEU A 301 -17.54 3.62 -21.04
CA LEU A 301 -16.83 4.08 -22.24
C LEU A 301 -15.37 4.40 -21.89
N ASP A 302 -14.41 3.89 -22.66
CA ASP A 302 -13.01 4.30 -22.54
C ASP A 302 -12.36 4.44 -23.92
N LYS A 303 -11.57 5.50 -24.11
CA LYS A 303 -10.84 5.78 -25.35
C LYS A 303 -9.68 4.81 -25.61
N SER A 304 -9.16 4.18 -24.56
CA SER A 304 -8.05 3.24 -24.60
C SER A 304 -8.50 1.86 -25.08
N ASP A 305 -7.54 1.02 -25.46
CA ASP A 305 -7.76 -0.36 -25.88
C ASP A 305 -7.82 -1.37 -24.72
N ARG A 306 -7.85 -0.88 -23.47
CA ARG A 306 -7.80 -1.69 -22.25
C ARG A 306 -8.42 -0.97 -21.07
N LEU A 307 -8.85 -1.76 -20.07
CA LEU A 307 -9.24 -1.27 -18.75
C LEU A 307 -8.04 -0.96 -17.87
N GLY A 308 -8.26 -0.05 -16.92
CA GLY A 308 -7.39 0.24 -15.80
C GLY A 308 -6.92 1.69 -15.72
N GLY A 309 -6.99 2.46 -16.81
CA GLY A 309 -6.51 3.85 -16.82
C GLY A 309 -5.12 3.98 -16.20
N THR A 310 -4.97 4.90 -15.24
CA THR A 310 -3.70 5.11 -14.51
C THR A 310 -3.30 3.91 -13.64
N LEU A 311 -4.26 3.11 -13.14
CA LEU A 311 -3.98 1.92 -12.32
C LEU A 311 -3.10 0.92 -13.09
N TRP A 312 -3.36 0.71 -14.39
CA TRP A 312 -2.53 -0.17 -15.22
C TRP A 312 -1.07 0.31 -15.27
N PHE A 313 -0.83 1.61 -15.45
CA PHE A 313 0.53 2.16 -15.48
C PHE A 313 1.20 2.12 -14.12
N SER A 314 0.46 2.41 -13.04
CA SER A 314 1.00 2.31 -11.68
C SER A 314 1.46 0.89 -11.34
N SER A 315 0.90 -0.13 -12.00
CA SER A 315 1.36 -1.51 -11.82
C SER A 315 2.78 -1.77 -12.36
N LEU A 316 3.36 -0.85 -13.14
CA LEU A 316 4.74 -0.92 -13.60
C LEU A 316 5.73 -0.67 -12.47
N THR A 317 5.46 0.32 -11.62
CA THR A 317 6.27 0.70 -10.45
C THR A 317 5.82 -0.05 -9.20
N THR A 318 4.51 -0.23 -9.01
CA THR A 318 3.90 -0.92 -7.86
C THR A 318 3.11 -2.15 -8.33
N PRO A 319 3.71 -3.35 -8.43
CA PRO A 319 3.06 -4.54 -9.00
C PRO A 319 1.71 -4.93 -8.36
N ASP A 320 1.50 -4.62 -7.08
CA ASP A 320 0.26 -4.93 -6.35
C ASP A 320 -0.97 -4.23 -6.90
N ASN A 321 -0.80 -3.04 -7.50
CA ASN A 321 -1.87 -2.33 -8.18
C ASN A 321 -2.43 -3.15 -9.37
N GLY A 322 -1.61 -4.04 -9.94
CA GLY A 322 -2.06 -4.97 -10.98
C GLY A 322 -3.07 -5.99 -10.47
N ARG A 323 -2.98 -6.42 -9.20
CA ARG A 323 -3.97 -7.34 -8.60
C ARG A 323 -5.33 -6.66 -8.45
N LEU A 324 -5.35 -5.39 -8.02
CA LEU A 324 -6.59 -4.62 -7.93
C LEU A 324 -7.27 -4.51 -9.30
N LEU A 325 -6.49 -4.27 -10.36
CA LEU A 325 -7.02 -4.23 -11.72
C LEU A 325 -7.58 -5.59 -12.16
N SER A 326 -6.89 -6.69 -11.85
CA SER A 326 -7.40 -8.04 -12.14
C SER A 326 -8.72 -8.30 -11.42
N TRP A 327 -8.82 -7.95 -10.14
CA TRP A 327 -10.05 -8.08 -9.36
C TRP A 327 -11.19 -7.22 -9.92
N LEU A 328 -10.93 -5.95 -10.25
CA LEU A 328 -11.93 -5.08 -10.88
C LEU A 328 -12.45 -5.66 -12.20
N LYS A 329 -11.57 -6.24 -13.04
CA LYS A 329 -11.99 -6.87 -14.29
C LYS A 329 -12.92 -8.06 -14.06
N VAL A 330 -12.57 -8.93 -13.12
CA VAL A 330 -13.39 -10.09 -12.73
C VAL A 330 -14.78 -9.63 -12.26
N GLU A 331 -14.83 -8.61 -11.40
CA GLU A 331 -16.11 -8.11 -10.88
C GLU A 331 -16.96 -7.43 -11.95
N ILE A 332 -16.35 -6.66 -12.85
CA ILE A 332 -17.04 -6.03 -14.00
C ILE A 332 -17.62 -7.08 -14.95
N GLU A 333 -16.86 -8.13 -15.26
CA GLU A 333 -17.32 -9.25 -16.09
C GLU A 333 -18.46 -10.01 -15.42
N ARG A 334 -18.31 -10.37 -14.14
CA ARG A 334 -19.34 -11.06 -13.35
C ARG A 334 -20.66 -10.28 -13.30
N LEU A 335 -20.58 -8.95 -13.22
CA LEU A 335 -21.75 -8.07 -13.13
C LEU A 335 -22.37 -7.76 -14.49
N GLY A 336 -21.81 -8.25 -15.60
CA GLY A 336 -22.36 -8.06 -16.94
C GLY A 336 -22.39 -6.60 -17.41
N VAL A 337 -21.44 -5.79 -16.94
CA VAL A 337 -21.34 -4.37 -17.33
C VAL A 337 -20.96 -4.27 -18.82
N ASP A 338 -21.67 -3.41 -19.57
CA ASP A 338 -21.38 -3.16 -20.99
C ASP A 338 -20.14 -2.27 -21.12
N VAL A 339 -19.01 -2.86 -21.51
CA VAL A 339 -17.72 -2.17 -21.63
C VAL A 339 -17.38 -1.89 -23.09
N ARG A 340 -17.24 -0.62 -23.45
CA ARG A 340 -16.88 -0.16 -24.80
C ARG A 340 -15.52 0.54 -24.80
N LEU A 341 -14.50 -0.23 -25.13
CA LEU A 341 -13.14 0.25 -25.33
C LEU A 341 -12.99 0.92 -26.71
N LYS A 342 -11.88 1.65 -26.92
CA LYS A 342 -11.62 2.43 -28.13
C LYS A 342 -12.78 3.35 -28.52
N THR A 343 -13.53 3.82 -27.51
CA THR A 343 -14.72 4.62 -27.67
C THR A 343 -14.52 5.91 -26.89
N GLU A 344 -14.10 6.96 -27.57
CA GLU A 344 -13.97 8.28 -26.96
C GLU A 344 -15.37 8.88 -26.72
N ALA A 345 -15.61 9.28 -25.49
CA ALA A 345 -16.88 9.88 -25.10
C ALA A 345 -16.95 11.34 -25.58
N SER A 346 -18.07 11.68 -26.18
CA SER A 346 -18.45 13.03 -26.57
C SER A 346 -19.90 13.26 -26.14
N VAL A 347 -20.34 14.52 -26.11
CA VAL A 347 -21.76 14.85 -25.85
C VAL A 347 -22.68 14.05 -26.78
N ALA A 348 -22.33 13.94 -28.06
CA ALA A 348 -23.12 13.20 -29.05
C ALA A 348 -23.17 11.69 -28.76
N SER A 349 -22.02 11.06 -28.48
CA SER A 349 -21.97 9.61 -28.21
C SER A 349 -22.65 9.25 -26.88
N ILE A 350 -22.63 10.13 -25.88
CA ILE A 350 -23.35 9.96 -24.62
C ILE A 350 -24.86 10.07 -24.83
N ARG A 351 -25.34 11.10 -25.55
CA ARG A 351 -26.78 11.26 -25.84
C ARG A 351 -27.35 10.08 -26.61
N ALA A 352 -26.58 9.50 -27.53
CA ALA A 352 -26.98 8.32 -28.29
C ALA A 352 -27.25 7.08 -27.41
N LEU A 353 -26.74 7.05 -26.18
CA LEU A 353 -26.98 5.97 -25.22
C LEU A 353 -28.25 6.19 -24.38
N ASN A 354 -28.85 7.39 -24.42
CA ASN A 354 -30.00 7.81 -23.61
C ASN A 354 -29.86 7.44 -22.11
N PRO A 355 -28.79 7.89 -21.43
CA PRO A 355 -28.58 7.58 -20.02
C PRO A 355 -29.50 8.39 -19.11
N ASP A 356 -29.84 7.80 -17.96
CA ASP A 356 -30.49 8.53 -16.86
C ASP A 356 -29.46 9.32 -16.04
N ALA A 357 -28.22 8.80 -15.94
CA ALA A 357 -27.12 9.45 -15.24
C ALA A 357 -25.77 9.20 -15.94
N VAL A 358 -24.87 10.18 -15.86
CA VAL A 358 -23.49 10.07 -16.36
C VAL A 358 -22.50 10.30 -15.23
N VAL A 359 -21.51 9.42 -15.11
CA VAL A 359 -20.40 9.58 -14.17
C VAL A 359 -19.09 9.75 -14.95
N VAL A 360 -18.48 10.93 -14.82
CA VAL A 360 -17.21 11.29 -15.48
C VAL A 360 -16.03 10.93 -14.58
N ALA A 361 -15.27 9.92 -15.01
CA ALA A 361 -14.11 9.36 -14.31
C ALA A 361 -12.84 9.46 -15.18
N THR A 362 -12.63 10.61 -15.82
CA THR A 362 -11.58 10.82 -16.84
C THR A 362 -10.16 10.95 -16.28
N GLY A 363 -10.02 11.02 -14.95
CA GLY A 363 -8.75 11.17 -14.25
C GLY A 363 -8.19 12.60 -14.31
N ALA A 364 -6.98 12.79 -13.77
CA ALA A 364 -6.31 14.09 -13.72
C ALA A 364 -5.59 14.48 -15.01
N VAL A 365 -5.51 15.79 -15.25
CA VAL A 365 -4.78 16.44 -16.34
C VAL A 365 -3.34 16.72 -15.92
N ARG A 366 -2.38 16.60 -16.85
CA ARG A 366 -0.95 16.86 -16.62
C ARG A 366 -0.42 17.87 -17.62
N GLU A 367 0.03 19.01 -17.11
CA GLU A 367 0.58 20.07 -17.94
C GLU A 367 2.09 19.92 -18.10
N ARG A 368 2.61 20.52 -19.17
CA ARG A 368 4.06 20.71 -19.34
C ARG A 368 4.52 21.87 -18.46
N PRO A 369 5.79 21.89 -18.04
CA PRO A 369 6.30 22.99 -17.23
C PRO A 369 6.34 24.26 -18.09
N SER A 370 5.94 25.39 -17.50
CA SER A 370 5.89 26.70 -18.17
C SER A 370 7.26 27.39 -18.28
N VAL A 371 8.33 26.70 -17.90
CA VAL A 371 9.71 27.22 -17.95
C VAL A 371 10.25 27.22 -19.40
N PRO A 372 11.20 28.12 -19.74
CA PRO A 372 11.84 28.08 -21.04
C PRO A 372 12.45 26.69 -21.34
N GLY A 373 12.13 26.15 -22.51
CA GLY A 373 12.52 24.81 -22.94
C GLY A 373 11.65 23.65 -22.42
N GLY A 374 10.57 23.95 -21.69
CA GLY A 374 9.60 22.94 -21.23
C GLY A 374 8.84 22.20 -22.34
N ASP A 375 8.93 22.68 -23.57
CA ASP A 375 8.34 22.10 -24.77
C ASP A 375 9.32 21.26 -25.60
N LEU A 376 10.61 21.21 -25.22
CA LEU A 376 11.64 20.50 -25.95
C LEU A 376 11.31 19.00 -26.14
N PRO A 377 11.76 18.34 -27.24
CA PRO A 377 11.34 16.98 -27.59
C PRO A 377 11.69 15.87 -26.57
N HIS A 378 12.69 16.10 -25.71
CA HIS A 378 13.12 15.16 -24.67
C HIS A 378 12.40 15.40 -23.33
N VAL A 379 11.46 16.35 -23.28
CA VAL A 379 10.60 16.64 -22.12
C VAL A 379 9.29 15.87 -22.27
N HIS A 380 9.04 14.97 -21.32
CA HIS A 380 7.92 14.06 -21.33
C HIS A 380 7.03 14.26 -20.10
N THR A 381 5.71 14.30 -20.30
CA THR A 381 4.74 14.17 -19.21
C THR A 381 4.31 12.70 -19.06
N GLY A 382 3.69 12.37 -17.94
CA GLY A 382 3.04 11.07 -17.76
C GLY A 382 2.10 10.72 -18.93
N ASP A 383 1.34 11.68 -19.45
CA ASP A 383 0.41 11.43 -20.56
C ASP A 383 1.13 11.13 -21.87
N SER A 384 2.23 11.82 -22.18
CA SER A 384 3.04 11.51 -23.37
C SER A 384 3.67 10.11 -23.30
N LEU A 385 4.14 9.69 -22.11
CA LEU A 385 4.69 8.35 -21.91
C LEU A 385 3.61 7.26 -22.02
N ARG A 386 2.41 7.53 -21.52
CA ARG A 386 1.25 6.64 -21.66
C ARG A 386 0.77 6.55 -23.11
N ALA A 387 0.76 7.67 -23.83
CA ALA A 387 0.39 7.72 -25.23
C ALA A 387 1.36 6.88 -26.08
N LEU A 388 2.66 6.87 -25.76
CA LEU A 388 3.62 5.97 -26.40
C LEU A 388 3.30 4.49 -26.16
N MET A 389 2.93 4.12 -24.92
CA MET A 389 2.66 2.72 -24.57
C MET A 389 1.31 2.20 -25.09
N THR A 390 0.30 3.07 -25.19
CA THR A 390 -1.07 2.68 -25.60
C THR A 390 -1.34 2.95 -27.07
N GLY A 391 -0.67 3.96 -27.64
CA GLY A 391 -1.00 4.54 -28.94
C GLY A 391 -2.26 5.40 -28.93
N ALA A 392 -2.78 5.76 -27.75
CA ALA A 392 -3.91 6.66 -27.57
C ALA A 392 -3.41 7.99 -26.98
N GLY A 393 -3.52 9.09 -27.72
CA GLY A 393 -3.03 10.41 -27.34
C GLY A 393 -1.94 10.96 -28.27
N ASP A 394 -1.45 12.16 -27.97
CA ASP A 394 -0.45 12.85 -28.80
C ASP A 394 0.97 12.36 -28.48
N VAL A 395 1.69 11.96 -29.54
CA VAL A 395 3.11 11.55 -29.51
C VAL A 395 3.95 12.32 -30.52
N SER A 396 3.43 13.40 -31.11
CA SER A 396 4.07 14.19 -32.18
C SER A 396 5.46 14.69 -31.79
N GLN A 397 5.61 15.07 -30.52
CA GLN A 397 6.84 15.62 -29.95
C GLN A 397 7.84 14.56 -29.45
N VAL A 398 7.51 13.26 -29.55
CA VAL A 398 8.40 12.19 -29.08
C VAL A 398 9.44 11.86 -30.17
N PRO A 399 10.72 11.66 -29.80
CA PRO A 399 11.77 11.26 -30.74
C PRO A 399 11.38 10.06 -31.63
N PRO A 400 11.70 10.08 -32.95
CA PRO A 400 11.33 9.01 -33.87
C PRO A 400 11.79 7.62 -33.42
N PHE A 401 12.97 7.51 -32.83
CA PHE A 401 13.51 6.25 -32.29
C PHE A 401 12.58 5.64 -31.23
N LEU A 402 12.15 6.43 -30.23
CA LEU A 402 11.23 6.00 -29.19
C LEU A 402 9.87 5.60 -29.75
N ARG A 403 9.36 6.33 -30.75
CA ARG A 403 8.11 5.97 -31.45
C ARG A 403 8.22 4.64 -32.18
N THR A 404 9.33 4.37 -32.85
CA THR A 404 9.57 3.09 -33.53
C THR A 404 9.67 1.94 -32.53
N MET A 405 10.41 2.12 -31.43
CA MET A 405 10.50 1.14 -30.35
C MET A 405 9.13 0.85 -29.71
N ALA A 406 8.33 1.88 -29.46
CA ALA A 406 6.98 1.73 -28.94
C ALA A 406 6.06 0.96 -29.90
N LYS A 407 6.14 1.23 -31.22
CA LYS A 407 5.42 0.48 -32.25
C LYS A 407 5.81 -1.00 -32.26
N LEU A 408 7.11 -1.31 -32.23
CA LEU A 408 7.60 -2.68 -32.16
C LEU A 408 7.13 -3.39 -30.87
N GLY A 409 7.21 -2.72 -29.73
CA GLY A 409 6.71 -3.24 -28.44
C GLY A 409 5.19 -3.45 -28.40
N LYS A 410 4.44 -2.70 -29.21
CA LYS A 410 3.00 -2.91 -29.41
C LYS A 410 2.72 -4.12 -30.27
N LEU A 411 3.44 -4.27 -31.38
CA LEU A 411 3.32 -5.42 -32.28
C LEU A 411 3.70 -6.74 -31.58
N SER A 412 4.70 -6.72 -30.70
CA SER A 412 5.09 -7.90 -29.92
C SER A 412 4.15 -8.22 -28.75
N GLY A 413 3.20 -7.34 -28.43
CA GLY A 413 2.29 -7.49 -27.29
C GLY A 413 2.92 -7.21 -25.92
N ILE A 414 4.23 -6.94 -25.82
CA ILE A 414 4.93 -6.66 -24.56
C ILE A 414 4.29 -5.48 -23.81
N THR A 415 3.87 -4.45 -24.54
CA THR A 415 3.21 -3.25 -23.96
C THR A 415 1.87 -3.53 -23.29
N LYS A 416 1.32 -4.75 -23.37
CA LYS A 416 0.10 -5.17 -22.65
C LYS A 416 0.38 -5.80 -21.29
N SER A 417 1.63 -6.20 -21.02
CA SER A 417 2.02 -6.88 -19.78
C SER A 417 3.02 -6.03 -18.97
N PRO A 418 2.57 -5.44 -17.83
CA PRO A 418 3.46 -4.74 -16.92
C PRO A 418 4.64 -5.60 -16.43
N ALA A 419 4.40 -6.88 -16.18
CA ALA A 419 5.45 -7.83 -15.79
C ALA A 419 6.50 -8.03 -16.89
N ALA A 420 6.08 -8.18 -18.15
CA ALA A 420 7.00 -8.28 -19.27
C ALA A 420 7.80 -7.00 -19.46
N ILE A 421 7.15 -5.82 -19.36
CA ILE A 421 7.85 -4.52 -19.41
C ILE A 421 8.91 -4.44 -18.31
N ARG A 422 8.58 -4.78 -17.06
CA ARG A 422 9.55 -4.80 -15.96
C ARG A 422 10.74 -5.71 -16.25
N ALA A 423 10.50 -6.92 -16.75
CA ALA A 423 11.54 -7.89 -17.06
C ALA A 423 12.47 -7.43 -18.21
N VAL A 424 11.90 -6.87 -19.27
CA VAL A 424 12.66 -6.37 -20.43
C VAL A 424 13.47 -5.14 -20.05
N THR A 425 12.84 -4.18 -19.37
CA THR A 425 13.48 -2.90 -19.01
C THR A 425 14.64 -3.05 -18.03
N ARG A 426 14.71 -4.14 -17.25
CA ARG A 426 15.90 -4.50 -16.46
C ARG A 426 17.11 -4.89 -17.32
N LYS A 427 16.88 -5.46 -18.51
CA LYS A 427 17.94 -5.83 -19.46
C LYS A 427 18.29 -4.69 -20.39
N PHE A 428 17.27 -4.01 -20.89
CA PHE A 428 17.42 -2.91 -21.83
C PHE A 428 16.25 -1.92 -21.68
N LEU A 429 16.55 -0.73 -21.19
CA LEU A 429 15.61 0.39 -21.16
C LEU A 429 15.98 1.37 -22.28
N PRO A 430 15.11 1.58 -23.29
CA PRO A 430 15.42 2.42 -24.46
C PRO A 430 15.27 3.91 -24.13
N MET A 431 15.80 4.36 -22.99
CA MET A 431 15.78 5.76 -22.54
C MET A 431 17.19 6.31 -22.44
N GLY A 432 17.32 7.64 -22.30
CA GLY A 432 18.59 8.32 -22.03
C GLY A 432 19.29 7.81 -20.76
N LYS A 433 20.59 8.08 -20.61
CA LYS A 433 21.37 7.63 -19.45
C LYS A 433 21.14 8.56 -18.26
N ASP A 434 21.16 9.86 -18.49
CA ASP A 434 20.92 10.90 -17.49
C ASP A 434 19.46 11.38 -17.58
N VAL A 435 18.70 11.22 -16.49
CA VAL A 435 17.26 11.53 -16.45
C VAL A 435 16.96 12.49 -15.32
N VAL A 436 16.33 13.61 -15.64
CA VAL A 436 15.80 14.55 -14.63
C VAL A 436 14.30 14.31 -14.45
N VAL A 437 13.87 14.04 -13.21
CA VAL A 437 12.46 13.95 -12.83
C VAL A 437 12.07 15.24 -12.10
N ILE A 438 11.07 15.95 -12.62
CA ILE A 438 10.55 17.19 -12.03
C ILE A 438 9.26 16.87 -11.26
N GLY A 439 9.26 17.12 -9.95
CA GLY A 439 8.20 16.76 -9.01
C GLY A 439 8.49 15.43 -8.32
N GLY A 440 8.67 15.46 -7.01
CA GLY A 440 8.94 14.36 -6.08
C GLY A 440 7.76 13.92 -5.24
N SER A 441 6.53 14.22 -5.67
CA SER A 441 5.31 13.57 -5.16
C SER A 441 5.28 12.07 -5.52
N LEU A 442 4.17 11.37 -5.25
CA LEU A 442 4.05 9.91 -5.35
C LEU A 442 4.59 9.36 -6.68
N VAL A 443 4.10 9.88 -7.81
CA VAL A 443 4.46 9.38 -9.15
C VAL A 443 5.93 9.62 -9.48
N GLY A 444 6.44 10.81 -9.16
CA GLY A 444 7.80 11.18 -9.48
C GLY A 444 8.83 10.40 -8.66
N LEU A 445 8.54 10.18 -7.37
CA LEU A 445 9.40 9.37 -6.50
C LEU A 445 9.46 7.92 -6.97
N GLU A 446 8.32 7.27 -7.24
CA GLU A 446 8.29 5.88 -7.73
C GLU A 446 8.95 5.75 -9.11
N LEU A 447 8.77 6.73 -9.99
CA LEU A 447 9.41 6.72 -11.29
C LEU A 447 10.93 6.88 -11.17
N ALA A 448 11.41 7.79 -10.31
CA ALA A 448 12.82 8.02 -10.10
C ALA A 448 13.51 6.75 -9.59
N GLU A 449 12.90 6.09 -8.61
CA GLU A 449 13.35 4.79 -8.09
C GLU A 449 13.38 3.72 -9.20
N PHE A 450 12.28 3.56 -9.94
CA PHE A 450 12.17 2.59 -11.03
C PHE A 450 13.25 2.76 -12.10
N LEU A 451 13.59 4.01 -12.46
CA LEU A 451 14.62 4.34 -13.44
C LEU A 451 16.02 4.06 -12.88
N ALA A 452 16.30 4.45 -11.64
CA ALA A 452 17.58 4.21 -10.97
C ALA A 452 17.89 2.71 -10.85
N GLU A 453 16.92 1.87 -10.46
CA GLU A 453 17.05 0.41 -10.45
C GLU A 453 17.43 -0.20 -11.82
N ARG A 454 17.19 0.54 -12.91
CA ARG A 454 17.50 0.14 -14.29
C ARG A 454 18.76 0.82 -14.83
N GLY A 455 19.62 1.25 -13.92
CA GLY A 455 20.94 1.80 -14.21
C GLY A 455 20.91 3.18 -14.83
N ARG A 456 19.87 3.99 -14.56
CA ARG A 456 19.81 5.40 -15.00
C ARG A 456 20.40 6.30 -13.91
N ASN A 457 21.07 7.37 -14.32
CA ASN A 457 21.51 8.41 -13.42
C ASN A 457 20.32 9.37 -13.25
N VAL A 458 19.68 9.34 -12.08
CA VAL A 458 18.42 10.07 -11.89
C VAL A 458 18.62 11.24 -10.94
N THR A 459 18.29 12.44 -11.40
CA THR A 459 18.15 13.63 -10.54
C THR A 459 16.67 13.92 -10.34
N LEU A 460 16.20 13.88 -9.10
CA LEU A 460 14.83 14.23 -8.71
C LEU A 460 14.81 15.64 -8.12
N ILE A 461 14.03 16.54 -8.74
CA ILE A 461 13.89 17.93 -8.30
C ILE A 461 12.47 18.13 -7.76
N GLU A 462 12.38 18.46 -6.47
CA GLU A 462 11.12 18.77 -5.77
C GLU A 462 11.13 20.21 -5.26
N GLU A 463 10.04 20.93 -5.52
CA GLU A 463 9.88 22.33 -5.11
C GLU A 463 9.64 22.45 -3.60
N GLY A 464 8.95 21.49 -2.99
CA GLY A 464 8.73 21.42 -1.55
C GLY A 464 9.85 20.75 -0.76
N GLN A 465 9.65 20.71 0.55
CA GLN A 465 10.53 20.00 1.47
C GLN A 465 10.21 18.50 1.49
N GLN A 466 8.93 18.12 1.57
CA GLN A 466 8.49 16.73 1.70
C GLN A 466 8.38 16.05 0.33
N LEU A 467 8.74 14.77 0.26
CA LEU A 467 8.54 13.92 -0.92
C LEU A 467 7.36 12.97 -0.71
N GLY A 468 6.68 12.58 -1.80
CA GLY A 468 5.73 11.48 -1.78
C GLY A 468 4.52 11.70 -0.88
N ILE A 469 4.12 12.96 -0.61
CA ILE A 469 3.02 13.33 0.31
C ILE A 469 1.77 12.45 0.17
N PRO A 470 1.28 12.11 -1.04
CA PRO A 470 0.08 11.29 -1.19
C PRO A 470 0.23 9.82 -0.79
N MET A 471 1.45 9.34 -0.53
CA MET A 471 1.65 8.02 0.04
C MET A 471 1.39 8.06 1.54
N ALA A 472 0.76 7.00 2.06
CA ALA A 472 0.67 6.83 3.49
C ALA A 472 2.07 6.89 4.12
N MET A 473 2.17 7.60 5.24
CA MET A 473 3.43 7.97 5.87
C MET A 473 4.42 6.78 6.03
N PRO A 474 4.03 5.57 6.48
CA PRO A 474 4.97 4.47 6.63
C PRO A 474 5.55 3.99 5.29
N ARG A 475 4.72 3.98 4.24
CA ARG A 475 5.15 3.66 2.87
C ARG A 475 6.06 4.73 2.31
N ARG A 476 5.74 6.00 2.56
CA ARG A 476 6.52 7.17 2.11
C ARG A 476 7.96 7.12 2.63
N TRP A 477 8.14 6.83 3.92
CA TRP A 477 9.48 6.70 4.52
C TRP A 477 10.33 5.63 3.84
N THR A 478 9.73 4.48 3.56
CA THR A 478 10.41 3.37 2.88
C THR A 478 10.77 3.73 1.45
N ALA A 479 9.85 4.35 0.70
CA ALA A 479 10.09 4.79 -0.68
C ALA A 479 11.23 5.82 -0.77
N VAL A 480 11.23 6.85 0.10
CA VAL A 480 12.30 7.86 0.10
C VAL A 480 13.65 7.24 0.48
N ARG A 481 13.67 6.35 1.48
CA ARG A 481 14.88 5.63 1.88
C ARG A 481 15.42 4.77 0.74
N HIS A 482 14.56 4.03 0.06
CA HIS A 482 14.95 3.16 -1.04
C HIS A 482 15.45 3.95 -2.25
N ALA A 483 14.75 5.02 -2.65
CA ALA A 483 15.18 5.93 -3.71
C ALA A 483 16.62 6.46 -3.47
N LYS A 484 16.94 6.86 -2.24
CA LYS A 484 18.31 7.26 -1.87
C LYS A 484 19.30 6.09 -1.94
N HIS A 485 18.90 4.91 -1.47
CA HIS A 485 19.74 3.71 -1.48
C HIS A 485 20.13 3.28 -2.90
N VAL A 486 19.21 3.39 -3.87
CA VAL A 486 19.47 3.07 -5.27
C VAL A 486 20.15 4.21 -6.06
N GLY A 487 20.51 5.31 -5.37
CA GLY A 487 21.34 6.38 -5.94
C GLY A 487 20.60 7.52 -6.64
N VAL A 488 19.31 7.72 -6.36
CA VAL A 488 18.60 8.92 -6.85
C VAL A 488 19.19 10.17 -6.18
N ASP A 489 19.63 11.14 -6.99
CA ASP A 489 20.11 12.44 -6.53
C ASP A 489 18.93 13.39 -6.29
N ILE A 490 18.59 13.63 -5.04
CA ILE A 490 17.37 14.33 -4.63
C ILE A 490 17.68 15.77 -4.24
N HIS A 491 17.07 16.73 -4.94
CA HIS A 491 17.10 18.17 -4.64
C HIS A 491 15.72 18.64 -4.16
N ARG A 492 15.61 19.00 -2.88
CA ARG A 492 14.41 19.55 -2.23
C ARG A 492 14.46 21.07 -2.22
N ASN A 493 13.33 21.73 -1.96
CA ASN A 493 13.21 23.19 -1.97
C ASN A 493 13.85 23.80 -3.23
N SER A 494 13.62 23.15 -4.37
CA SER A 494 14.36 23.39 -5.59
C SER A 494 13.41 23.63 -6.76
N THR A 495 13.51 24.81 -7.38
CA THR A 495 12.61 25.23 -8.46
C THR A 495 13.36 25.22 -9.80
N VAL A 496 12.84 24.49 -10.77
CA VAL A 496 13.36 24.48 -12.15
C VAL A 496 13.20 25.88 -12.76
N GLN A 497 14.28 26.39 -13.37
CA GLN A 497 14.31 27.70 -14.02
C GLN A 497 14.25 27.58 -15.53
N ARG A 498 14.94 26.58 -16.09
CA ARG A 498 15.07 26.40 -17.54
C ARG A 498 15.48 24.97 -17.88
N ILE A 499 15.00 24.49 -19.03
CA ILE A 499 15.42 23.22 -19.62
C ILE A 499 16.18 23.53 -20.91
N THR A 500 17.38 22.98 -21.07
CA THR A 500 18.21 23.13 -22.28
C THR A 500 18.19 21.84 -23.08
N LYS A 501 18.99 21.72 -24.14
CA LYS A 501 19.12 20.45 -24.88
C LYS A 501 20.01 19.44 -24.14
N GLU A 502 20.83 19.91 -23.20
CA GLU A 502 21.87 19.12 -22.55
C GLU A 502 21.64 18.98 -21.03
N HIS A 503 20.95 19.91 -20.39
CA HIS A 503 20.81 19.98 -18.93
C HIS A 503 19.55 20.71 -18.46
N VAL A 504 19.17 20.49 -17.21
CA VAL A 504 18.14 21.24 -16.48
C VAL A 504 18.80 22.19 -15.50
N GLU A 505 18.39 23.46 -15.52
CA GLU A 505 18.83 24.49 -14.57
C GLU A 505 17.77 24.66 -13.48
N PHE A 506 18.19 24.64 -12.22
CA PHE A 506 17.30 24.79 -11.09
C PHE A 506 17.95 25.60 -9.98
N ARG A 507 17.12 26.29 -9.21
CA ARG A 507 17.55 27.09 -8.06
C ARG A 507 17.32 26.29 -6.78
N SER A 508 18.33 26.18 -5.94
CA SER A 508 18.27 25.53 -4.62
C SER A 508 18.81 26.52 -3.58
N GLY A 509 17.91 27.10 -2.78
CA GLY A 509 18.21 28.30 -1.99
C GLY A 509 18.65 29.45 -2.90
N ASP A 510 19.77 30.10 -2.57
CA ASP A 510 20.33 31.21 -3.36
C ASP A 510 21.26 30.76 -4.51
N LYS A 511 21.43 29.44 -4.71
CA LYS A 511 22.38 28.89 -5.68
C LYS A 511 21.65 28.34 -6.90
N THR A 512 22.12 28.73 -8.08
CA THR A 512 21.77 28.05 -9.33
C THR A 512 22.62 26.79 -9.49
N ARG A 513 21.99 25.68 -9.84
CA ARG A 513 22.60 24.38 -10.09
C ARG A 513 22.14 23.86 -11.46
N THR A 514 22.89 22.88 -11.97
CA THR A 514 22.56 22.20 -13.22
C THR A 514 22.60 20.69 -13.04
N ALA A 515 21.78 19.97 -13.79
CA ALA A 515 21.80 18.51 -13.87
C ALA A 515 21.77 18.08 -15.35
N PRO A 516 22.67 17.19 -15.81
CA PRO A 516 22.64 16.68 -17.18
C PRO A 516 21.32 15.94 -17.43
N ALA A 517 20.76 16.08 -18.63
CA ALA A 517 19.47 15.51 -18.95
C ALA A 517 19.40 15.06 -20.42
N ASP A 518 19.59 13.76 -20.66
CA ASP A 518 19.21 13.14 -21.93
C ASP A 518 17.68 13.05 -22.07
N MET A 519 16.98 13.06 -20.92
CA MET A 519 15.53 12.97 -20.83
C MET A 519 15.05 13.73 -19.60
N VAL A 520 13.94 14.45 -19.74
CA VAL A 520 13.25 15.11 -18.63
C VAL A 520 11.86 14.51 -18.50
N VAL A 521 11.49 14.06 -17.30
CA VAL A 521 10.13 13.58 -17.01
C VAL A 521 9.45 14.50 -16.00
N VAL A 522 8.33 15.07 -16.42
CA VAL A 522 7.52 15.99 -15.63
C VAL A 522 6.44 15.17 -14.92
N ALA A 523 6.59 15.08 -13.60
CA ALA A 523 5.68 14.42 -12.67
C ALA A 523 4.98 15.40 -11.71
N SER A 524 5.26 16.71 -11.84
CA SER A 524 4.50 17.81 -11.23
C SER A 524 3.34 18.28 -12.11
N GLY A 525 2.59 19.30 -11.66
CA GLY A 525 1.55 19.95 -12.48
C GLY A 525 0.32 19.07 -12.76
N VAL A 526 -0.02 18.18 -11.81
CA VAL A 526 -1.23 17.34 -11.89
C VAL A 526 -2.40 18.12 -11.31
N SER A 527 -3.48 18.28 -12.08
CA SER A 527 -4.69 18.98 -11.62
C SER A 527 -5.97 18.19 -11.93
N ALA A 528 -6.96 18.34 -11.05
CA ALA A 528 -8.28 17.79 -11.24
C ALA A 528 -9.09 18.69 -12.17
N GLN A 529 -9.57 18.14 -13.28
CA GLN A 529 -10.43 18.82 -14.24
C GLN A 529 -11.35 17.81 -14.93
N ALA A 530 -12.60 18.20 -15.19
CA ALA A 530 -13.60 17.37 -15.84
C ALA A 530 -14.34 18.11 -16.97
N PRO A 531 -13.65 18.59 -18.01
CA PRO A 531 -14.25 19.43 -19.06
C PRO A 531 -15.43 18.75 -19.79
N LEU A 532 -15.42 17.41 -19.86
CA LEU A 532 -16.55 16.67 -20.40
C LEU A 532 -17.80 16.81 -19.51
N ALA A 533 -17.66 16.79 -18.18
CA ALA A 533 -18.77 16.99 -17.26
C ALA A 533 -19.40 18.37 -17.46
N ASP A 534 -18.57 19.42 -17.59
CA ASP A 534 -19.03 20.79 -17.86
C ASP A 534 -19.84 20.86 -19.17
N SER A 535 -19.37 20.16 -20.22
CA SER A 535 -20.07 20.11 -21.51
C SER A 535 -21.40 19.34 -21.50
N LEU A 536 -21.67 18.55 -20.46
CA LEU A 536 -22.88 17.75 -20.30
C LEU A 536 -23.96 18.48 -19.48
N ILE A 537 -23.62 19.60 -18.83
CA ILE A 537 -24.58 20.42 -18.08
C ILE A 537 -25.70 20.87 -19.01
N GLY A 538 -26.96 20.58 -18.63
CA GLY A 538 -28.14 20.90 -19.43
C GLY A 538 -28.39 19.95 -20.62
N VAL A 539 -27.51 18.98 -20.86
CA VAL A 539 -27.69 17.93 -21.88
C VAL A 539 -28.17 16.62 -21.24
N VAL A 540 -27.63 16.29 -20.07
CA VAL A 540 -28.04 15.15 -19.24
C VAL A 540 -28.47 15.71 -17.88
N SER A 541 -29.54 15.17 -17.30
CA SER A 541 -30.13 15.67 -16.06
C SER A 541 -29.30 15.40 -14.82
N ASP A 542 -28.50 14.32 -14.83
CA ASP A 542 -27.76 13.84 -13.67
C ASP A 542 -26.31 13.53 -14.07
N VAL A 543 -25.38 14.44 -13.72
CA VAL A 543 -23.96 14.36 -14.10
C VAL A 543 -23.11 14.44 -12.84
N HIS A 544 -22.26 13.43 -12.65
CA HIS A 544 -21.33 13.32 -11.53
C HIS A 544 -19.89 13.27 -12.02
N VAL A 545 -18.95 13.63 -11.16
CA VAL A 545 -17.51 13.51 -11.41
C VAL A 545 -16.90 12.70 -10.26
N VAL A 546 -15.96 11.79 -10.56
CA VAL A 546 -15.31 10.93 -9.55
C VAL A 546 -13.80 10.79 -9.79
N GLY A 547 -13.11 10.41 -8.71
CA GLY A 547 -11.68 10.17 -8.64
C GLY A 547 -10.83 11.39 -8.99
N ASP A 548 -9.68 11.14 -9.63
CA ASP A 548 -8.69 12.18 -9.95
C ASP A 548 -9.22 13.35 -10.81
N ALA A 549 -10.42 13.22 -11.40
CA ALA A 549 -11.09 14.32 -12.10
C ALA A 549 -11.77 15.33 -11.14
N VAL A 550 -12.00 14.95 -9.88
CA VAL A 550 -12.53 15.81 -8.79
C VAL A 550 -11.39 16.34 -7.93
N ASN A 551 -10.56 15.43 -7.41
CA ASN A 551 -9.41 15.75 -6.57
C ASN A 551 -8.33 14.69 -6.76
N VAL A 552 -7.07 15.10 -6.77
CA VAL A 552 -5.93 14.23 -7.11
C VAL A 552 -5.49 13.43 -5.87
N ASP A 553 -6.29 12.41 -5.54
CA ASP A 553 -6.18 11.59 -4.33
C ASP A 553 -5.83 10.12 -4.64
N TYR A 554 -5.44 9.84 -5.89
CA TYR A 554 -4.95 8.53 -6.35
C TYR A 554 -5.97 7.40 -6.12
N ILE A 555 -5.51 6.18 -5.83
CA ILE A 555 -6.39 5.00 -5.78
C ILE A 555 -7.41 5.14 -4.66
N GLU A 556 -7.01 5.62 -3.48
CA GLU A 556 -7.93 5.80 -2.35
C GLU A 556 -9.08 6.73 -2.73
N GLY A 557 -8.80 7.98 -3.11
CA GLY A 557 -9.84 8.92 -3.46
C GLY A 557 -10.65 8.46 -4.69
N ALA A 558 -10.01 7.82 -5.67
CA ALA A 558 -10.72 7.25 -6.81
C ALA A 558 -11.75 6.19 -6.41
N MET A 559 -11.39 5.26 -5.52
CA MET A 559 -12.31 4.21 -5.06
C MET A 559 -13.40 4.78 -4.15
N HIS A 560 -13.04 5.68 -3.24
CA HIS A 560 -13.96 6.24 -2.24
C HIS A 560 -14.99 7.22 -2.83
N THR A 561 -14.55 8.15 -3.69
CA THR A 561 -15.48 9.06 -4.37
C THR A 561 -16.41 8.31 -5.31
N ALA A 562 -15.89 7.30 -6.02
CA ALA A 562 -16.68 6.41 -6.87
C ALA A 562 -17.73 5.64 -6.09
N TRP A 563 -17.35 5.06 -4.95
CA TRP A 563 -18.28 4.36 -4.08
C TRP A 563 -19.39 5.27 -3.59
N LYS A 564 -19.04 6.46 -3.09
CA LYS A 564 -20.02 7.44 -2.59
C LYS A 564 -21.03 7.82 -3.67
N VAL A 565 -20.55 8.27 -4.84
CA VAL A 565 -21.44 8.63 -5.96
C VAL A 565 -22.29 7.44 -6.38
N ALA A 566 -21.70 6.25 -6.51
CA ALA A 566 -22.45 5.07 -6.92
C ALA A 566 -23.46 4.58 -5.87
N MET A 567 -23.32 4.95 -4.59
CA MET A 567 -24.32 4.72 -3.52
C MET A 567 -25.46 5.75 -3.53
N ASP A 568 -25.25 6.90 -4.15
CA ASP A 568 -26.25 7.98 -4.24
C ASP A 568 -27.10 7.91 -5.54
N LEU A 569 -26.67 7.10 -6.54
CA LEU A 569 -27.44 6.84 -7.78
C LEU A 569 -28.79 6.16 -7.51
#